data_AF-A0A9E2YA42-F1
#
_entry.id   AF-A0A9E2YA42-F1
#
_cell.length_a   1.000
_cell.length_b   1.000
_cell.length_c   1.000
_cell.angle_alpha   90.00
_cell.angle_beta   90.00
_cell.angle_gamma   90.00
#
_symmetry.space_group_name_H-M   'P 1'
#
loop_
_entity.id
_entity.type
_entity.pdbx_description
1 polymer ?
#
loop_
_entity_poly.entity_id
_entity_poly.type
_entity_poly.pdbx_seq_one_letter_code
_entity_poly.pdbx_strand_id
1 'polypeptide(L)' 'WTSTPFGPFPGFTAMASYPQYSADFFDGRHYVMKGASPVTPRELVRRSFRNWFYDDYPYMYAKFRCVAA' A
#
# COMPACT_ATOMS: atom_id res chain seq x y z
N TRP A 1 -2.89 -7.37 4.61
CA TRP A 1 -3.01 -7.74 3.18
C TRP A 1 -4.40 -7.44 2.66
N THR A 2 -4.53 -6.99 1.42
CA THR A 2 -5.78 -7.01 0.64
C THR A 2 -5.53 -7.75 -0.68
N SER A 3 -6.59 -8.19 -1.35
CA SER A 3 -6.54 -8.79 -2.70
C SER A 3 -6.42 -7.74 -3.82
N THR A 4 -6.18 -6.47 -3.48
CA THR A 4 -6.19 -5.36 -4.44
C THR A 4 -4.77 -5.05 -4.91
N PRO A 5 -4.46 -5.10 -6.22
CA PRO A 5 -3.21 -4.59 -6.74
C PRO A 5 -3.02 -3.10 -6.43
N PHE A 6 -1.77 -2.69 -6.20
CA PHE A 6 -1.42 -1.29 -6.04
C PHE A 6 -1.42 -0.60 -7.41
N GLY A 7 -2.53 0.05 -7.74
CA GLY A 7 -2.66 0.88 -8.94
C GLY A 7 -3.12 2.31 -8.65
N PRO A 8 -3.14 3.19 -9.66
CA PRO A 8 -3.64 4.55 -9.53
C PRO A 8 -5.16 4.56 -9.28
N PHE A 9 -5.64 5.57 -8.56
CA PHE A 9 -7.06 5.90 -8.58
C PHE A 9 -7.40 6.73 -9.82
N PRO A 10 -8.70 6.78 -10.23
CA PRO A 10 -9.12 7.70 -11.28
C PRO A 10 -8.69 9.14 -10.96
N GLY A 11 -8.03 9.80 -11.93
CA GLY A 11 -7.50 11.14 -11.75
C GLY A 11 -6.22 11.24 -10.91
N PHE A 12 -5.51 10.13 -10.67
CA PHE A 12 -4.20 10.19 -10.03
C PHE A 12 -3.22 11.04 -10.84
N THR A 13 -2.60 12.00 -10.17
CA THR A 13 -1.45 12.75 -10.66
C THR A 13 -0.31 12.57 -9.68
N ALA A 14 0.86 12.19 -10.18
CA ALA A 14 2.04 12.02 -9.34
C ALA A 14 2.45 13.35 -8.69
N MET A 15 2.97 13.30 -7.46
CA MET A 15 3.47 14.49 -6.80
C MET A 15 4.70 15.01 -7.57
N ALA A 16 4.66 16.27 -8.02
CA ALA A 16 5.71 16.82 -8.89
C ALA A 16 7.13 16.75 -8.28
N SER A 17 7.24 16.92 -6.96
CA SER A 17 8.52 16.84 -6.25
C SER A 17 9.03 15.41 -6.01
N TYR A 18 8.15 14.41 -6.10
CA TYR A 18 8.51 13.01 -5.90
C TYR A 18 7.62 12.06 -6.71
N PRO A 19 7.71 12.10 -8.05
CA PRO A 19 6.75 11.42 -8.91
C PRO A 19 6.85 9.89 -8.82
N GLN A 20 8.05 9.36 -8.56
CA GLN A 20 8.33 7.93 -8.48
C GLN A 20 7.82 7.27 -7.19
N TYR A 21 7.40 8.04 -6.18
CA TYR A 21 7.01 7.49 -4.88
C TYR A 21 5.91 6.43 -4.99
N SER A 22 5.00 6.56 -5.95
CA SER A 22 3.95 5.57 -6.20
C SER A 22 3.92 5.06 -7.63
N ALA A 23 4.21 5.91 -8.62
CA ALA A 23 4.00 5.58 -10.03
C ALA A 23 4.78 4.33 -10.48
N ASP A 24 6.03 4.18 -10.03
CA ASP A 24 6.91 3.08 -10.42
C ASP A 24 6.43 1.71 -9.90
N PHE A 25 5.54 1.70 -8.90
CA PHE A 25 5.01 0.49 -8.29
C PHE A 25 3.60 0.13 -8.79
N PHE A 26 3.07 0.86 -9.78
CA PHE A 26 1.83 0.50 -10.48
C PHE A 26 2.08 -0.56 -11.56
N ASP A 27 2.78 -1.61 -11.19
CA ASP A 27 3.33 -2.64 -12.08
C ASP A 27 2.50 -3.95 -12.09
N GLY A 28 1.42 -4.00 -11.30
CA GLY A 28 0.59 -5.19 -11.14
C GLY A 28 1.23 -6.31 -10.28
N ARG A 29 2.40 -6.06 -9.69
CA ARG A 29 3.13 -7.02 -8.83
C ARG A 29 3.02 -6.69 -7.35
N HIS A 30 2.65 -5.46 -7.02
CA HIS A 30 2.47 -5.00 -5.65
C HIS A 30 1.00 -5.06 -5.22
N TYR A 31 0.75 -5.43 -3.98
CA TYR A 31 -0.59 -5.49 -3.40
C TYR A 31 -0.76 -4.50 -2.26
N VAL A 32 -1.97 -3.94 -2.13
CA VAL A 32 -2.28 -2.95 -1.10
C VAL A 32 -2.32 -3.59 0.29
N MET A 33 -1.75 -2.88 1.27
CA MET A 33 -1.83 -3.19 2.69
C MET A 33 -2.39 -1.99 3.48
N LYS A 34 -3.19 -2.31 4.50
CA LYS A 34 -3.97 -1.35 5.30
C LYS A 34 -3.80 -1.63 6.80
N GLY A 35 -4.04 -0.60 7.61
CA GLY A 35 -4.18 -0.72 9.07
C GLY A 35 -2.96 -0.30 9.90
N ALA A 36 -1.82 -0.02 9.25
CA ALA A 36 -0.54 0.26 9.92
C ALA A 36 -0.03 -0.92 10.77
N SER A 37 1.18 -0.79 11.31
CA SER A 37 1.82 -1.76 12.21
C SER A 37 2.22 -1.09 13.54
N PRO A 38 2.61 -1.84 14.58
CA PRO A 38 3.08 -1.26 15.85
C PRO A 38 4.27 -0.30 15.72
N VAL A 39 5.02 -0.38 14.61
CA VAL A 39 6.18 0.48 14.33
C VAL A 39 5.85 1.66 13.41
N THR A 40 4.58 1.83 13.02
CA THR A 40 4.16 2.98 12.19
C THR A 40 3.92 4.20 13.08
N PRO A 41 4.62 5.34 12.85
CA PRO A 41 4.37 6.58 13.59
C PRO A 41 2.92 7.05 13.46
N ARG A 42 2.35 7.57 14.56
CA ARG A 42 0.92 7.89 14.66
C ARG A 42 0.49 8.95 13.64
N GLU A 43 1.35 9.92 13.38
CA GLU A 43 1.16 11.01 12.42
C GLU A 43 1.04 10.54 10.96
N LEU A 44 1.55 9.35 10.64
CA LEU A 44 1.42 8.75 9.30
C LEU A 44 0.18 7.86 9.17
N VAL A 45 -0.51 7.55 10.28
CA VAL A 45 -1.68 6.68 10.28
C VAL A 45 -2.89 7.45 9.76
N ARG A 46 -3.33 7.09 8.54
CA ARG A 46 -4.56 7.61 7.93
C ARG A 46 -5.32 6.49 7.24
N ARG A 47 -6.66 6.54 7.29
CA ARG A 47 -7.53 5.56 6.61
C ARG A 47 -7.27 5.49 5.10
N SER A 48 -6.82 6.58 4.49
CA SER A 48 -6.48 6.66 3.06
C SER A 48 -5.08 6.13 2.71
N PHE A 49 -4.21 5.87 3.69
CA PHE A 49 -2.84 5.41 3.42
C PHE A 49 -2.87 4.02 2.78
N ARG A 50 -2.13 3.84 1.70
CA ARG A 50 -1.95 2.54 1.04
C ARG A 50 -0.48 2.22 1.16
N ASN A 51 -0.15 1.21 1.95
CA ASN A 51 1.19 0.60 1.90
C ASN A 51 1.16 -0.47 0.79
N TRP A 52 2.32 -0.85 0.24
CA TRP A 52 2.38 -1.82 -0.86
C TRP A 52 3.68 -2.64 -0.82
N PHE A 53 3.57 -3.93 -1.13
CA PHE A 53 4.69 -4.87 -1.22
C PHE A 53 4.38 -5.95 -2.26
N TYR A 54 5.41 -6.62 -2.76
CA TYR A 54 5.25 -7.91 -3.46
C TYR A 54 4.55 -8.92 -2.55
N ASP A 55 3.80 -9.84 -3.14
CA ASP A 55 3.04 -10.87 -2.44
C ASP A 55 3.92 -11.83 -1.62
N ASP A 56 5.16 -12.05 -2.04
CA ASP A 56 6.13 -12.93 -1.41
C ASP A 56 7.15 -12.22 -0.49
N TYR A 57 7.02 -10.90 -0.29
CA TYR A 57 7.97 -10.16 0.56
C TYR A 57 7.78 -10.53 2.05
N PRO A 58 8.79 -11.07 2.76
CA PRO A 58 8.57 -11.63 4.10
C PRO A 58 8.99 -10.71 5.26
N TYR A 59 9.64 -9.58 4.97
CA TYR A 59 10.38 -8.81 5.98
C TYR A 59 9.59 -7.67 6.64
N MET A 60 8.36 -7.41 6.22
CA MET A 60 7.53 -6.35 6.81
C MET A 60 6.69 -6.83 8.00
N TYR A 61 6.33 -5.91 8.89
CA TYR A 61 5.39 -6.17 9.98
C TYR A 61 3.96 -6.34 9.43
N ALA A 62 3.63 -7.55 9.02
CA ALA A 62 2.34 -7.88 8.42
C ALA A 62 1.64 -9.07 9.10
N LYS A 63 0.31 -8.99 9.10
CA LYS A 63 -0.61 -10.09 9.42
C LYS A 63 -1.81 -10.01 8.45
N PHE A 64 -2.76 -10.92 8.59
CA PHE A 64 -3.97 -10.99 7.78
C PHE A 64 -5.21 -10.68 8.61
N ARG A 65 -6.27 -10.27 7.91
CA ARG A 65 -7.63 -10.18 8.43
C ARG A 65 -8.52 -10.89 7.43
N CYS A 66 -9.27 -11.89 7.89
CA CYS A 66 -10.23 -12.59 7.06
C CYS A 66 -11.48 -11.74 6.84
N VAL A 67 -12.05 -11.85 5.65
CA VAL A 67 -13.34 -11.27 5.27
C VAL A 67 -14.10 -12.31 4.46
N ALA A 68 -15.43 -12.31 4.58
CA ALA A 68 -16.28 -13.07 3.68
C ALA A 68 -16.49 -12.29 2.38
N ALA A 69 -16.80 -13.00 1.30
CA ALA A 69 -17.23 -12.41 0.04
C ALA A 69 -18.67 -11.88 0.15
#